data_AF-A0A6G2DBT0-F1
#
_entry.id   AF-A0A6G2DBT0-F1
#
_cell.length_a   1.000
_cell.length_b   1.000
_cell.length_c   1.000
_cell.angle_alpha   90.00
_cell.angle_beta   90.00
_cell.angle_gamma   90.00
#
_symmetry.space_group_name_H-M   'P 1'
#
loop_
_entity.id
_entity.type
_entity.pdbx_description
1 polymer ?
#
loop_
_entity_poly.entity_id
_entity_poly.type
_entity_poly.pdbx_seq_one_letter_code
_entity_poly.pdbx_strand_id
1 'polypeptide(L)'
;EPVYEKHGVLHYAVANIPGAVARTSTIALTNVTLPYIEALAGKGFAQAISEDEGLRQGVTTYQGYLTSLPVAQGLNRDYTDINDLV
;
A
#
# COMPACT_ATOMS: atom_id res chain seq x y z
N GLU A 1 -23.22 -1.62 15.59
CA GLU A 1 -24.11 -2.10 14.50
C GLU A 1 -23.44 -1.79 13.17
N PRO A 2 -23.32 -2.73 12.22
CA PRO A 2 -22.56 -2.53 10.98
C PRO A 2 -23.35 -1.76 9.91
N VAL A 3 -24.63 -1.53 10.16
CA VAL A 3 -25.54 -0.81 9.27
C VAL A 3 -26.13 0.39 9.99
N TYR A 4 -26.41 1.45 9.24
CA TYR A 4 -27.17 2.61 9.70
C TYR A 4 -28.07 3.14 8.58
N GLU A 5 -29.20 3.75 8.93
CA GLU A 5 -30.11 4.34 7.94
C GLU A 5 -29.83 5.84 7.80
N LYS A 6 -29.79 6.33 6.55
CA LYS A 6 -29.66 7.76 6.25
C LYS A 6 -30.41 8.08 4.96
N HIS A 7 -31.33 9.07 5.03
CA HIS A 7 -32.23 9.46 3.94
C HIS A 7 -33.07 8.30 3.37
N GLY A 8 -33.54 7.38 4.24
CA GLY A 8 -34.33 6.22 3.81
C GLY A 8 -33.53 5.10 3.16
N VAL A 9 -32.19 5.18 3.20
CA VAL A 9 -31.27 4.18 2.63
C VAL A 9 -30.48 3.52 3.75
N LEU A 10 -30.36 2.20 3.72
CA LEU A 10 -29.52 1.43 4.64
C LEU A 10 -28.07 1.39 4.12
N HIS A 11 -27.13 1.89 4.91
CA HIS A 11 -25.70 1.96 4.58
C HIS A 11 -24.93 0.88 5.32
N TYR A 12 -24.09 0.12 4.61
CA TYR A 12 -23.09 -0.79 5.18
C TYR A 12 -21.70 -0.27 4.79
N ALA A 13 -20.97 0.31 5.76
CA ALA A 13 -19.69 1.01 5.52
C ALA A 13 -18.57 0.50 6.44
N VAL A 14 -18.56 -0.80 6.72
CA VAL A 14 -17.51 -1.44 7.53
C VAL A 14 -16.18 -1.38 6.78
N ALA A 15 -15.16 -0.76 7.39
CA ALA A 15 -13.80 -0.78 6.87
C ALA A 15 -13.17 -2.17 7.05
N ASN A 16 -12.20 -2.52 6.20
CA ASN A 16 -11.48 -3.79 6.28
C ASN A 16 -12.39 -5.03 6.32
N ILE A 17 -13.39 -5.08 5.41
CA ILE A 17 -14.25 -6.27 5.22
C ILE A 17 -13.45 -7.58 5.05
N PRO A 18 -12.29 -7.61 4.35
CA PRO A 18 -11.49 -8.83 4.27
C PRO A 18 -11.11 -9.42 5.64
N GLY A 19 -10.99 -8.60 6.68
CA GLY A 19 -10.74 -9.03 8.05
C GLY A 19 -11.81 -9.97 8.62
N ALA A 20 -13.05 -9.92 8.14
CA ALA A 20 -14.11 -10.85 8.53
C ALA A 20 -13.86 -12.29 8.03
N VAL A 21 -13.01 -12.45 7.02
CA VAL A 21 -12.64 -13.75 6.42
C VAL A 21 -11.12 -13.94 6.45
N ALA A 22 -10.53 -13.73 7.64
CA ALA A 22 -9.08 -13.69 7.87
C ALA A 22 -8.32 -14.81 7.13
N ARG A 23 -8.69 -16.08 7.30
CA ARG A 23 -8.01 -17.22 6.66
C ARG A 23 -7.93 -17.07 5.14
N THR A 24 -9.04 -16.73 4.49
CA THR A 24 -9.09 -16.55 3.04
C THR A 24 -8.31 -15.31 2.60
N SER A 25 -8.49 -14.19 3.32
CA SER A 25 -7.82 -12.92 2.99
C SER A 25 -6.30 -12.99 3.15
N THR A 26 -5.79 -13.69 4.18
CA THR A 26 -4.36 -13.90 4.38
C THR A 26 -3.79 -14.67 3.21
N ILE A 27 -4.37 -15.82 2.86
CA ILE A 27 -3.88 -16.64 1.73
C ILE A 27 -3.88 -15.82 0.44
N ALA A 28 -4.97 -15.07 0.17
CA ALA A 28 -5.07 -14.23 -1.02
C ALA A 28 -4.01 -13.13 -1.06
N LEU A 29 -3.83 -12.40 0.04
CA LEU A 29 -2.84 -11.31 0.13
C LEU A 29 -1.42 -11.86 0.04
N THR A 30 -1.08 -12.91 0.80
CA THR A 30 0.28 -13.44 0.82
C THR A 30 0.68 -14.04 -0.52
N ASN A 31 -0.24 -14.67 -1.24
CA ASN A 31 0.07 -15.22 -2.57
C ASN A 31 0.49 -14.14 -3.58
N VAL A 32 -0.04 -12.91 -3.46
CA VAL A 32 0.35 -11.80 -4.33
C VAL A 32 1.55 -11.02 -3.79
N THR A 33 1.73 -10.94 -2.46
CA THR A 33 2.83 -10.17 -1.87
C THR A 33 4.14 -10.95 -1.75
N LEU A 34 4.08 -12.28 -1.68
CA LEU A 34 5.25 -13.14 -1.42
C LEU A 34 6.41 -12.91 -2.42
N PRO A 35 6.18 -12.80 -3.74
CA PRO A 35 7.27 -12.54 -4.69
C PRO A 35 8.02 -11.23 -4.41
N TYR A 36 7.31 -10.17 -3.99
CA TYR A 36 7.93 -8.89 -3.62
C TYR A 36 8.75 -9.01 -2.33
N ILE A 37 8.26 -9.78 -1.35
CA ILE A 37 8.97 -10.04 -0.09
C ILE A 37 10.28 -10.79 -0.38
N GLU A 38 10.22 -11.81 -1.23
CA GLU A 38 11.40 -12.59 -1.63
C GLU A 38 12.42 -11.72 -2.39
N ALA A 39 11.95 -10.85 -3.30
CA ALA A 39 12.82 -9.92 -4.02
C ALA A 39 13.53 -8.94 -3.07
N LEU A 40 12.78 -8.32 -2.13
CA LEU A 40 13.34 -7.43 -1.12
C LEU A 40 14.36 -8.13 -0.22
N ALA A 41 14.05 -9.35 0.23
CA ALA A 41 14.92 -10.13 1.11
C ALA A 41 16.19 -10.62 0.39
N GLY A 42 16.08 -11.01 -0.88
CA GLY A 42 17.19 -11.57 -1.65
C GLY A 42 18.12 -10.53 -2.27
N LYS A 43 17.57 -9.40 -2.74
CA LYS A 43 18.32 -8.37 -3.50
C LYS A 43 18.61 -7.12 -2.68
N GLY A 44 17.90 -6.93 -1.55
CA GLY A 44 17.89 -5.66 -0.85
C GLY A 44 17.03 -4.60 -1.56
N PHE A 45 16.78 -3.49 -0.86
CA PHE A 45 15.80 -2.48 -1.29
C PHE A 45 16.12 -1.85 -2.65
N ALA A 46 17.29 -1.24 -2.81
CA ALA A 46 17.64 -0.45 -3.99
C ALA A 46 17.57 -1.27 -5.29
N GLN A 47 18.12 -2.49 -5.28
CA GLN A 47 18.07 -3.39 -6.42
C GLN A 47 16.65 -3.94 -6.66
N ALA A 48 15.90 -4.27 -5.61
CA ALA A 48 14.54 -4.79 -5.78
C ALA A 48 13.61 -3.75 -6.44
N ILE A 49 13.70 -2.48 -6.06
CA ILE A 49 12.86 -1.42 -6.65
C ILE A 49 13.35 -0.96 -8.03
N SER A 50 14.62 -1.14 -8.38
CA SER A 50 15.10 -0.79 -9.72
C SER A 50 14.71 -1.85 -10.77
N GLU A 51 14.53 -3.09 -10.34
CA GLU A 51 14.16 -4.22 -11.20
C GLU A 51 12.64 -4.47 -11.29
N ASP A 52 11.85 -3.89 -10.38
CA ASP A 52 10.38 -4.05 -10.34
C ASP A 52 9.68 -2.70 -10.24
N GLU A 53 9.04 -2.29 -11.34
CA GLU A 53 8.31 -1.02 -11.43
C GLU A 53 7.13 -0.94 -10.44
N GLY A 54 6.42 -2.04 -10.23
CA GLY A 54 5.28 -2.06 -9.29
C GLY A 54 5.74 -1.86 -7.86
N LEU A 55 6.86 -2.48 -7.48
CA LEU A 55 7.48 -2.29 -6.18
C LEU A 55 8.01 -0.86 -6.01
N ARG A 56 8.62 -0.29 -7.06
CA ARG A 56 9.10 1.11 -7.10
C ARG A 56 7.97 2.11 -6.85
N GLN A 57 6.84 1.95 -7.55
CA GLN A 57 5.66 2.79 -7.38
C GLN A 57 5.04 2.67 -5.98
N GLY A 58 5.25 1.55 -5.30
CA GLY A 58 4.80 1.32 -3.93
C GLY A 58 5.58 2.09 -2.86
N VAL A 59 6.77 2.62 -3.17
CA VAL A 59 7.60 3.33 -2.19
C VAL A 59 6.93 4.65 -1.80
N THR A 60 6.48 4.73 -0.55
CA THR A 60 5.77 5.91 -0.03
C THR A 60 6.68 6.86 0.72
N THR A 61 7.68 6.35 1.44
CA THR A 61 8.67 7.15 2.20
C THR A 61 10.05 6.54 2.11
N TYR A 62 11.09 7.36 2.06
CA TYR A 62 12.48 6.90 2.08
C TYR A 62 13.39 7.95 2.72
N GLN A 63 14.20 7.55 3.71
CA GLN A 63 15.18 8.43 4.41
C GLN A 63 14.64 9.80 4.87
N GLY A 64 13.38 9.87 5.30
CA GLY A 64 12.74 11.11 5.75
C GLY A 64 12.03 11.90 4.65
N TYR A 65 12.15 11.49 3.38
CA TYR A 65 11.41 12.06 2.26
C TYR A 65 10.11 11.30 1.99
N LEU A 66 9.11 12.03 1.52
CA LEU A 66 7.85 11.49 1.04
C LEU A 66 7.94 11.30 -0.48
N THR A 67 7.83 10.05 -0.93
CA THR A 67 8.06 9.64 -2.33
C THR A 67 6.80 9.26 -3.07
N SER A 68 5.64 9.36 -2.41
CA SER A 68 4.33 9.22 -3.04
C SER A 68 3.71 10.59 -3.32
N LEU A 69 3.63 10.98 -4.59
CA LEU A 69 3.05 12.25 -5.01
C LEU A 69 1.58 12.42 -4.56
N PRO A 70 0.69 11.41 -4.69
CA PRO A 70 -0.69 11.55 -4.22
C PRO A 70 -0.80 11.80 -2.71
N VAL A 71 0.06 11.16 -1.90
CA VAL A 71 0.08 11.36 -0.45
C VAL A 71 0.61 12.75 -0.10
N ALA A 72 1.66 13.21 -0.78
CA ALA A 72 2.22 14.55 -0.60
C ALA A 72 1.18 15.64 -0.88
N GLN A 73 0.46 15.53 -2.00
CA GLN A 73 -0.62 16.45 -2.37
C GLN A 73 -1.78 16.39 -1.37
N GLY A 74 -2.23 15.19 -1.00
CA GLY A 74 -3.34 15.01 -0.07
C GLY A 74 -3.07 15.55 1.34
N LEU A 75 -1.79 15.61 1.75
CA LEU A 75 -1.36 16.09 3.07
C LEU A 75 -0.69 17.48 3.04
N ASN A 76 -0.62 18.15 1.89
CA ASN A 76 0.11 19.41 1.68
C ASN A 76 1.56 19.34 2.20
N ARG A 77 2.32 18.34 1.74
CA ARG A 77 3.72 18.11 2.09
C ARG A 77 4.61 18.14 0.86
N ASP A 78 5.91 18.35 1.07
CA ASP A 78 6.90 18.27 0.01
C ASP A 78 7.03 16.84 -0.53
N TYR A 79 7.30 16.74 -1.83
CA TYR A 79 7.49 15.49 -2.55
C TYR A 79 8.91 15.42 -3.09
N THR A 80 9.50 14.23 -3.06
CA THR A 80 10.78 13.93 -3.69
C THR A 80 10.66 12.62 -4.46
N ASP A 81 11.12 12.59 -5.71
CA ASP A 81 11.06 11.37 -6.51
C ASP A 81 12.03 10.32 -5.93
N ILE A 82 11.60 9.06 -5.86
CA ILE A 82 12.43 7.97 -5.34
C ILE A 82 13.72 7.77 -6.16
N ASN A 83 13.69 8.09 -7.46
CA ASN A 83 14.85 7.97 -8.35
C ASN A 83 15.93 9.01 -8.07
N ASP A 84 15.59 10.11 -7.40
CA ASP A 84 16.57 11.12 -7.00
C ASP A 84 17.32 10.71 -5.71
N LEU A 85 16.86 9.65 -5.04
CA LEU A 85 17.33 9.23 -3.72
C LEU A 85 18.05 7.88 -3.70
N VAL A 86 17.96 7.09 -4.78
CA VAL A 86 18.45 5.71 -4.86
C VAL A 86 19.42 5.54 -6.02
#